data_AF-F4YBC0-F1
#
_entry.id   AF-F4YBC0-F1
#
_cell.length_a   1.000
_cell.length_b   1.000
_cell.length_c   1.000
_cell.angle_alpha   90.00
_cell.angle_beta   90.00
_cell.angle_gamma   90.00
#
_symmetry.space_group_name_H-M   'P 1'
#
loop_
_entity.id
_entity.type
_entity.pdbx_description
1 polymer ?
#
loop_
_entity_poly.entity_id
_entity_poly.type
_entity_poly.pdbx_seq_one_letter_code
_entity_poly.pdbx_strand_id
1 'polypeptide(L)'
;GKKITFINLEMEQLLMPKNSGSLPLVQWSLFLLASKIFLAKDIAVESKDSQDELWDRISRDDYMKYAVEECYYAIKFVLTAILDDEGNDEGKKWVERIYEDIRGSITKRSINVDVDMNKLPLVIQKVTALMGILKKEHTPELETGAVKAIQDLYDVLRLDILHINMREHLDTWNILSKARNEGRLFSKLKWPRDAELKELIKRLYSLLTIKESAANIPNNLEARRRLEFFTNSLFMEMPVTRPVREMLSFSVFTPYYSETVLYSMSELLKKNEDGISILFYLQKIYPDEWKNFLARIGRDENISERELNDNPNDILELRFWASYRGQTLARTVRGM
;
A
#
# COMPACT_ATOMS: atom_id res chain seq x y z
N GLY A 1 -16.79 -16.64 3.25
CA GLY A 1 -16.25 -15.47 2.49
C GLY A 1 -15.81 -15.86 1.08
N LYS A 2 -16.08 -15.03 0.06
CA LYS A 2 -15.52 -15.23 -1.30
C LYS A 2 -14.01 -14.96 -1.25
N LYS A 3 -13.18 -15.99 -1.48
CA LYS A 3 -11.74 -15.81 -1.77
C LYS A 3 -11.66 -15.17 -3.16
N ILE A 4 -11.30 -13.90 -3.19
CA ILE A 4 -11.01 -13.18 -4.44
C ILE A 4 -9.52 -13.40 -4.72
N THR A 5 -9.20 -13.87 -5.92
CA THR A 5 -7.82 -14.04 -6.37
C THR A 5 -7.42 -12.82 -7.19
N PHE A 6 -6.23 -12.30 -6.95
CA PHE A 6 -5.68 -11.13 -7.62
C PHE A 6 -4.41 -11.51 -8.38
N ILE A 7 -4.09 -10.79 -9.46
CA ILE A 7 -2.85 -10.95 -10.22
C ILE A 7 -1.66 -10.48 -9.34
N ASN A 8 -0.44 -10.99 -9.54
CA ASN A 8 0.74 -10.68 -8.68
C ASN A 8 0.93 -9.17 -8.36
N LEU A 9 0.67 -8.28 -9.31
CA LEU A 9 0.76 -6.83 -9.09
C LEU A 9 -0.40 -6.27 -8.23
N GLU A 10 -1.61 -6.80 -8.39
CA GLU A 10 -2.76 -6.46 -7.56
C GLU A 10 -2.57 -7.00 -6.13
N MET A 11 -2.01 -8.20 -5.99
CA MET A 11 -1.65 -8.79 -4.69
C MET A 11 -0.69 -7.89 -3.92
N GLU A 12 0.39 -7.40 -4.53
CA GLU A 12 1.34 -6.49 -3.86
C GLU A 12 0.67 -5.21 -3.34
N GLN A 13 -0.39 -4.72 -4.00
CA GLN A 13 -1.10 -3.50 -3.57
C GLN A 13 -2.16 -3.75 -2.50
N LEU A 14 -2.74 -4.96 -2.49
CA LEU A 14 -3.81 -5.37 -1.57
C LEU A 14 -3.26 -6.00 -0.28
N LEU A 15 -2.00 -6.46 -0.29
CA LEU A 15 -1.37 -7.04 0.88
C LEU A 15 -1.23 -6.00 2.00
N MET A 16 -1.74 -6.37 3.17
CA MET A 16 -1.49 -5.64 4.40
C MET A 16 -0.04 -5.89 4.84
N PRO A 17 0.71 -4.82 5.15
CA PRO A 17 2.04 -4.98 5.73
C PRO A 17 1.95 -5.68 7.10
N LYS A 18 3.03 -6.36 7.48
CA LYS A 18 3.07 -7.17 8.71
C LYS A 18 3.00 -6.34 10.00
N ASN A 19 3.02 -5.00 9.91
CA ASN A 19 3.08 -4.07 11.05
C ASN A 19 4.13 -4.51 12.08
N SER A 20 5.29 -4.97 11.61
CA SER A 20 6.36 -5.51 12.42
C SER A 20 7.12 -4.38 13.12
N GLY A 21 6.51 -3.74 14.13
CA GLY A 21 7.12 -2.90 15.19
C GLY A 21 8.06 -1.74 14.79
N SER A 22 8.44 -1.58 13.54
CA SER A 22 9.46 -0.67 13.03
C SER A 22 8.94 0.75 12.86
N LEU A 23 7.62 0.89 12.69
CA LEU A 23 6.92 2.16 12.70
C LEU A 23 5.85 2.16 13.81
N PRO A 24 5.68 3.26 14.56
CA PRO A 24 4.69 3.36 15.64
C PRO A 24 3.27 3.62 15.10
N LEU A 25 2.91 3.06 13.95
CA LEU A 25 1.65 3.33 13.25
C LEU A 25 1.13 2.11 12.52
N VAL A 26 -0.20 2.07 12.35
CA VAL A 26 -0.87 1.06 11.54
C VAL A 26 -0.66 1.42 10.06
N GLN A 27 0.03 0.55 9.33
CA GLN A 27 0.23 0.75 7.90
C GLN A 27 -0.93 0.10 7.13
N TRP A 28 -1.61 0.89 6.30
CA TRP A 28 -2.72 0.42 5.47
C TRP A 28 -2.23 -0.19 4.16
N SER A 29 -3.04 -1.00 3.49
CA SER A 29 -2.71 -1.52 2.16
C SER A 29 -2.52 -0.38 1.14
N LEU A 30 -1.58 -0.54 0.21
CA LEU A 30 -1.19 0.51 -0.74
C LEU A 30 -2.37 0.99 -1.61
N PHE A 31 -3.34 0.12 -1.90
CA PHE A 31 -4.50 0.51 -2.71
C PHE A 31 -5.38 1.58 -2.05
N LEU A 32 -5.42 1.63 -0.71
CA LEU A 32 -6.21 2.63 0.03
C LEU A 32 -5.50 3.98 0.12
N LEU A 33 -4.16 3.94 0.15
CA LEU A 33 -3.29 5.11 0.27
C LEU A 33 -2.88 5.70 -1.08
N ALA A 34 -3.22 5.02 -2.18
CA ALA A 34 -2.90 5.46 -3.53
C ALA A 34 -3.45 6.86 -3.81
N SER A 35 -2.68 7.66 -4.54
CA SER A 35 -3.01 9.06 -4.88
C SER A 35 -3.08 10.02 -3.69
N LYS A 36 -3.25 9.54 -2.44
CA LYS A 36 -3.49 10.38 -1.26
C LYS A 36 -2.33 11.32 -0.97
N ILE A 37 -1.09 10.87 -1.18
CA ILE A 37 0.09 11.73 -1.01
C ILE A 37 0.13 12.85 -2.05
N PHE A 38 -0.24 12.54 -3.30
CA PHE A 38 -0.27 13.57 -4.34
C PHE A 38 -1.34 14.61 -4.04
N LEU A 39 -2.53 14.17 -3.61
CA LEU A 39 -3.61 15.06 -3.16
C LEU A 39 -3.18 15.89 -1.94
N ALA A 40 -2.56 15.27 -0.93
CA ALA A 40 -2.05 15.99 0.24
C ALA A 40 -0.98 17.03 -0.13
N LYS A 41 -0.10 16.69 -1.08
CA LYS A 41 0.91 17.61 -1.62
C LYS A 41 0.25 18.76 -2.38
N ASP A 42 -0.75 18.51 -3.22
CA ASP A 42 -1.47 19.56 -3.95
C ASP A 42 -2.21 20.49 -2.96
N ILE A 43 -2.87 19.94 -1.94
CA ILE A 43 -3.49 20.70 -0.85
C ILE A 43 -2.46 21.56 -0.10
N ALA A 44 -1.26 21.02 0.19
CA ALA A 44 -0.20 21.75 0.87
C ALA A 44 0.38 22.90 0.04
N VAL A 45 0.48 22.74 -1.28
CA VAL A 45 0.95 23.81 -2.19
C VAL A 45 -0.10 24.90 -2.37
N GLU A 46 -1.37 24.53 -2.44
CA GLU A 46 -2.48 25.48 -2.61
C GLU A 46 -2.81 26.24 -1.32
N SER A 47 -2.58 25.64 -0.16
CA SER A 47 -2.93 26.26 1.11
C SER A 47 -1.96 27.38 1.47
N LYS A 48 -2.49 28.60 1.53
CA LYS A 48 -1.84 29.78 2.11
C LYS A 48 -2.31 30.04 3.54
N ASP A 49 -3.11 29.13 4.08
CA ASP A 49 -3.90 29.33 5.29
C ASP A 49 -3.09 28.96 6.54
N SER A 50 -3.74 28.89 7.70
CA SER A 50 -3.09 28.46 8.95
C SER A 50 -2.75 26.96 8.95
N GLN A 51 -1.74 26.56 9.73
CA GLN A 51 -1.36 25.15 9.88
C GLN A 51 -2.55 24.25 10.29
N ASP A 52 -3.44 24.77 11.14
CA ASP A 52 -4.59 24.02 11.67
C ASP A 52 -5.62 23.74 10.57
N GLU A 53 -5.83 24.68 9.65
CA GLU A 53 -6.75 24.50 8.51
C GLU A 53 -6.19 23.54 7.46
N LEU A 54 -4.88 23.61 7.20
CA LEU A 54 -4.19 22.65 6.35
C LEU A 54 -4.34 21.23 6.90
N TRP A 55 -4.11 21.05 8.21
CA TRP A 55 -4.24 19.75 8.85
C TRP A 55 -5.68 19.27 8.95
N ASP A 56 -6.67 20.16 9.14
CA ASP A 56 -8.09 19.82 9.07
C ASP A 56 -8.45 19.26 7.69
N ARG A 57 -8.03 19.94 6.61
CA ARG A 57 -8.26 19.48 5.24
C ARG A 57 -7.63 18.11 4.96
N ILE A 58 -6.42 17.87 5.48
CA ILE A 58 -5.75 16.57 5.37
C ILE A 58 -6.47 15.50 6.21
N SER A 59 -6.98 15.86 7.38
CA SER A 59 -7.60 14.94 8.33
C SER A 59 -9.05 14.57 8.00
N ARG A 60 -9.69 15.25 7.03
CA ARG A 60 -11.02 14.87 6.53
C ARG A 60 -11.07 13.50 5.87
N ASP A 61 -9.94 13.02 5.38
CA ASP A 61 -9.78 11.68 4.83
C ASP A 61 -8.77 10.91 5.70
N ASP A 62 -9.28 9.96 6.49
CA ASP A 62 -8.46 9.16 7.40
C ASP A 62 -7.30 8.48 6.65
N TYR A 63 -7.53 7.96 5.44
CA TYR A 63 -6.49 7.33 4.64
C TYR A 63 -5.42 8.33 4.21
N MET A 64 -5.80 9.57 3.91
CA MET A 64 -4.83 10.62 3.56
C MET A 64 -3.97 11.01 4.75
N LYS A 65 -4.57 11.16 5.94
CA LYS A 65 -3.83 11.37 7.18
C LYS A 65 -2.81 10.26 7.43
N TYR A 66 -3.24 9.00 7.38
CA TYR A 66 -2.34 7.85 7.58
C TYR A 66 -1.25 7.78 6.51
N ALA A 67 -1.54 8.11 5.25
CA ALA A 67 -0.53 8.14 4.18
C ALA A 67 0.58 9.16 4.47
N VAL A 68 0.21 10.36 4.93
CA VAL A 68 1.16 11.43 5.26
C VAL A 68 2.00 11.05 6.48
N GLU A 69 1.36 10.54 7.54
CA GLU A 69 2.06 10.07 8.75
C GLU A 69 3.02 8.92 8.43
N GLU A 70 2.56 7.91 7.69
CA GLU A 70 3.40 6.79 7.27
C GLU A 70 4.61 7.26 6.49
N CYS A 71 4.43 8.14 5.50
CA CYS A 71 5.55 8.67 4.73
C CYS A 71 6.57 9.42 5.59
N TYR A 72 6.10 10.25 6.51
CA TYR A 72 6.97 11.00 7.41
C TYR A 72 7.84 10.07 8.27
N TYR A 73 7.24 9.06 8.91
CA TYR A 73 7.99 8.13 9.74
C TYR A 73 8.86 7.15 8.93
N ALA A 74 8.37 6.69 7.77
CA ALA A 74 9.13 5.80 6.89
C ALA A 74 10.38 6.49 6.34
N ILE A 75 10.28 7.74 5.87
CA ILE A 75 11.44 8.50 5.40
C ILE A 75 12.44 8.70 6.55
N LYS A 76 11.97 9.05 7.75
CA LYS A 76 12.85 9.18 8.93
C LYS A 76 13.63 7.89 9.19
N PHE A 77 12.91 6.76 9.24
CA PHE A 77 13.50 5.46 9.55
C PHE A 77 14.51 5.04 8.49
N VAL A 78 14.16 5.15 7.20
CA VAL A 78 15.05 4.79 6.08
C VAL A 78 16.30 5.66 6.08
N LEU A 79 16.15 6.99 6.19
CA LEU A 79 17.30 7.89 6.22
C LEU A 79 18.20 7.61 7.42
N THR A 80 17.63 7.38 8.59
CA THR A 80 18.40 7.02 9.80
C THR A 80 19.16 5.72 9.62
N ALA A 81 18.55 4.69 9.03
CA ALA A 81 19.16 3.38 8.84
C ALA A 81 20.27 3.37 7.78
N ILE A 82 20.13 4.18 6.72
CA ILE A 82 21.12 4.26 5.63
C ILE A 82 22.32 5.12 6.05
N LEU A 83 22.09 6.12 6.89
CA LEU A 83 23.09 7.05 7.38
C LEU A 83 23.72 6.62 8.72
N ASP A 84 23.44 5.39 9.15
CA ASP A 84 24.08 4.73 10.29
C ASP A 84 25.43 4.17 9.84
N ASP A 85 26.46 5.02 9.84
CA ASP A 85 27.84 4.64 9.55
C ASP A 85 28.60 4.41 10.88
N GLU A 86 29.22 3.23 11.03
CA GLU A 86 30.02 2.86 12.19
C GLU A 86 31.31 3.70 12.22
N GLY A 87 31.19 4.94 12.73
CA GLY A 87 32.28 5.91 12.81
C GLY A 87 31.93 7.33 12.37
N ASN A 88 30.75 7.55 11.76
CA ASN A 88 30.29 8.91 11.41
C ASN A 88 28.80 9.14 11.71
N ASP A 89 28.51 9.66 12.92
CA ASP A 89 27.16 10.04 13.35
C ASP A 89 26.62 11.32 12.69
N GLU A 90 27.39 12.02 11.84
CA GLU A 90 26.99 13.30 11.26
C GLU A 90 25.75 13.16 10.37
N GLY A 91 25.61 12.06 9.63
CA GLY A 91 24.43 11.78 8.80
C GLY A 91 23.17 11.55 9.62
N LYS A 92 23.28 10.78 10.70
CA LYS A 92 22.18 10.54 11.64
C LYS A 92 21.76 11.82 12.38
N LYS A 93 22.73 12.60 12.86
CA LYS A 93 22.48 13.90 13.51
C LYS A 93 21.77 14.87 12.58
N TRP A 94 22.10 14.88 11.29
CA TRP A 94 21.39 15.67 10.29
C TRP A 94 19.91 15.29 10.20
N VAL A 95 19.59 13.99 10.11
CA VAL A 95 18.19 13.52 10.07
C VAL A 95 17.46 13.87 11.36
N GLU A 96 18.03 13.56 12.53
CA GLU A 96 17.42 13.87 13.82
C GLU A 96 17.11 15.37 13.94
N ARG A 97 18.05 16.21 13.54
CA ARG A 97 17.92 17.66 13.59
C ARG A 97 16.80 18.20 12.69
N ILE A 98 16.76 17.80 11.43
CA ILE A 98 15.69 18.24 10.52
C ILE A 98 14.32 17.84 11.07
N TYR A 99 14.19 16.63 11.61
CA TYR A 99 12.92 16.15 12.14
C TYR A 99 12.54 16.83 13.47
N GLU A 100 13.50 17.20 14.31
CA GLU A 100 13.28 18.04 15.49
C GLU A 100 12.82 19.44 15.11
N ASP A 101 13.47 20.04 14.12
CA ASP A 101 13.16 21.37 13.60
C ASP A 101 11.75 21.42 13.02
N ILE A 102 11.39 20.46 12.17
CA ILE A 102 10.02 20.31 11.64
C ILE A 102 9.01 20.14 12.79
N ARG A 103 9.32 19.30 13.78
CA ARG A 103 8.43 19.09 14.93
C ARG A 103 8.28 20.34 15.79
N GLY A 104 9.36 21.11 15.95
CA GLY A 104 9.38 22.40 16.62
C GLY A 104 8.47 23.40 15.92
N SER A 105 8.56 23.51 14.60
CA SER A 105 7.68 24.35 13.77
C SER A 105 6.21 23.92 13.85
N ILE A 106 5.94 22.62 13.84
CA ILE A 106 4.58 22.09 14.04
C ILE A 106 4.03 22.51 15.41
N THR A 107 4.83 22.40 16.46
CA THR A 107 4.43 22.75 17.84
C THR A 107 4.19 24.26 17.98
N LYS A 108 5.02 25.08 17.32
CA LYS A 108 4.91 26.54 17.30
C LYS A 108 3.81 27.06 16.34
N ARG A 109 3.16 26.17 15.59
CA ARG A 109 2.16 26.46 14.54
C ARG A 109 2.70 27.38 13.42
N SER A 110 3.99 27.30 13.14
CA SER A 110 4.70 28.17 12.20
C SER A 110 5.18 27.46 10.93
N ILE A 111 4.70 26.24 10.65
CA ILE A 111 5.21 25.44 9.52
C ILE A 111 5.08 26.15 8.16
N ASN A 112 4.01 26.93 7.95
CA ASN A 112 3.79 27.66 6.71
C ASN A 112 4.73 28.86 6.52
N VAL A 113 5.40 29.29 7.58
CA VAL A 113 6.42 30.36 7.56
C VAL A 113 7.82 29.76 7.51
N ASP A 114 8.02 28.66 8.23
CA ASP A 114 9.32 28.00 8.38
C ASP A 114 9.69 27.08 7.20
N VAL A 115 8.68 26.61 6.44
CA VAL A 115 8.83 25.64 5.35
C VAL A 115 8.15 26.15 4.07
N ASP A 116 8.89 26.29 2.98
CA ASP A 116 8.30 26.61 1.67
C ASP A 116 7.58 25.39 1.07
N MET A 117 6.26 25.36 1.26
CA MET A 117 5.40 24.29 0.73
C MET A 117 5.42 24.20 -0.79
N ASN A 118 5.75 25.28 -1.52
CA ASN A 118 5.85 25.26 -2.99
C ASN A 118 7.00 24.37 -3.48
N LYS A 119 8.01 24.13 -2.63
CA LYS A 119 9.20 23.33 -2.92
C LYS A 119 9.08 21.91 -2.40
N LEU A 120 8.01 21.57 -1.66
CA LEU A 120 7.70 20.20 -1.23
C LEU A 120 7.67 19.19 -2.40
N PRO A 121 7.14 19.50 -3.60
CA PRO A 121 7.21 18.59 -4.74
C PRO A 121 8.64 18.21 -5.13
N LEU A 122 9.62 19.11 -4.96
CA LEU A 122 11.03 18.82 -5.24
C LEU A 122 11.60 17.82 -4.23
N VAL A 123 11.24 17.92 -2.95
CA VAL A 123 11.63 16.91 -1.93
C VAL A 123 11.09 15.55 -2.31
N ILE A 124 9.80 15.48 -2.63
CA ILE A 124 9.15 14.22 -3.00
C ILE A 124 9.87 13.62 -4.20
N GLN A 125 10.23 14.44 -5.20
CA GLN A 125 10.99 13.99 -6.37
C GLN A 125 12.38 13.43 -5.98
N LYS A 126 13.15 14.14 -5.15
CA LYS A 126 14.49 13.72 -4.72
C LYS A 126 14.45 12.47 -3.84
N VAL A 127 13.50 12.38 -2.91
CA VAL A 127 13.26 11.19 -2.08
C VAL A 127 12.84 10.01 -2.96
N THR A 128 11.96 10.22 -3.94
CA THR A 128 11.54 9.16 -4.87
C THR A 128 12.72 8.62 -5.69
N ALA A 129 13.61 9.51 -6.15
CA ALA A 129 14.82 9.13 -6.86
C ALA A 129 15.75 8.28 -5.97
N LEU A 130 15.96 8.71 -4.72
CA LEU A 130 16.75 7.97 -3.73
C LEU A 130 16.17 6.57 -3.47
N MET A 131 14.87 6.47 -3.19
CA MET A 131 14.20 5.18 -2.94
C MET A 131 14.24 4.27 -4.17
N GLY A 132 14.15 4.84 -5.38
CA GLY A 132 14.27 4.10 -6.63
C GLY A 132 15.66 3.48 -6.87
N ILE A 133 16.71 4.13 -6.37
CA ILE A 133 18.09 3.60 -6.39
C ILE A 133 18.23 2.49 -5.35
N LEU A 134 17.77 2.74 -4.12
CA LEU A 134 17.89 1.81 -2.99
C LEU A 134 17.05 0.53 -3.13
N LYS A 135 16.00 0.56 -3.97
CA LYS A 135 15.19 -0.62 -4.29
C LYS A 135 15.95 -1.68 -5.10
N LYS A 136 17.01 -1.28 -5.83
CA LYS A 136 17.80 -2.17 -6.68
C LYS A 136 18.84 -2.95 -5.88
N GLU A 137 19.42 -3.99 -6.49
CA GLU A 137 20.53 -4.71 -5.89
C GLU A 137 21.78 -3.83 -5.80
N HIS A 138 22.61 -4.10 -4.79
CA HIS A 138 23.78 -3.27 -4.48
C HIS A 138 24.82 -3.36 -5.60
N THR A 139 25.15 -2.21 -6.19
CA THR A 139 26.31 -2.03 -7.06
C THR A 139 27.07 -0.76 -6.66
N PRO A 140 28.40 -0.72 -6.83
CA PRO A 140 29.21 0.45 -6.44
C PRO A 140 28.82 1.73 -7.21
N GLU A 141 28.31 1.59 -8.44
CA GLU A 141 27.77 2.69 -9.24
C GLU A 141 26.49 3.27 -8.61
N LEU A 142 25.59 2.40 -8.10
CA LEU A 142 24.37 2.82 -7.43
C LEU A 142 24.62 3.41 -6.04
N GLU A 143 25.66 2.96 -5.34
CA GLU A 143 26.08 3.58 -4.08
C GLU A 143 26.53 5.02 -4.31
N THR A 144 27.38 5.25 -5.31
CA THR A 144 27.82 6.61 -5.71
C THR A 144 26.63 7.47 -6.13
N GLY A 145 25.67 6.89 -6.85
CA GLY A 145 24.41 7.53 -7.23
C GLY A 145 23.51 7.86 -6.02
N ALA A 146 23.43 6.98 -5.03
CA ALA A 146 22.67 7.19 -3.80
C ALA A 146 23.28 8.30 -2.94
N VAL A 147 24.62 8.34 -2.82
CA VAL A 147 25.35 9.42 -2.13
C VAL A 147 25.02 10.76 -2.79
N LYS A 148 25.10 10.84 -4.11
CA LYS A 148 24.73 12.06 -4.85
C LYS A 148 23.27 12.44 -4.63
N ALA A 149 22.34 11.49 -4.64
CA ALA A 149 20.92 11.74 -4.40
C ALA A 149 20.64 12.27 -2.97
N ILE A 150 21.37 11.78 -1.96
CA ILE A 150 21.28 12.29 -0.59
C ILE A 150 21.89 13.68 -0.47
N GLN A 151 23.02 13.94 -1.14
CA GLN A 151 23.63 15.26 -1.20
C GLN A 151 22.70 16.29 -1.86
N ASP A 152 22.06 15.92 -2.98
CA ASP A 152 21.03 16.71 -3.63
C ASP A 152 19.83 16.96 -2.70
N LEU A 153 19.41 15.95 -1.93
CA LEU A 153 18.31 16.09 -0.95
C LEU A 153 18.71 17.05 0.18
N TYR A 154 19.94 16.97 0.67
CA TYR A 154 20.49 17.89 1.65
C TYR A 154 20.49 19.34 1.13
N ASP A 155 20.91 19.55 -0.13
CA ASP A 155 20.89 20.88 -0.76
C ASP A 155 19.49 21.45 -0.82
N VAL A 156 18.53 20.69 -1.35
CA VAL A 156 17.15 21.13 -1.50
C VAL A 156 16.53 21.46 -0.14
N LEU A 157 16.75 20.62 0.88
CA LEU A 157 16.20 20.88 2.22
C LEU A 157 16.83 22.14 2.86
N ARG A 158 18.14 22.35 2.69
CA ARG A 158 18.83 23.47 3.31
C ARG A 158 18.62 24.80 2.58
N LEU A 159 18.66 24.80 1.26
CA LEU A 159 18.67 26.02 0.44
C LEU A 159 17.26 26.45 0.02
N ASP A 160 16.40 25.49 -0.30
CA ASP A 160 15.14 25.79 -0.97
C ASP A 160 13.92 25.76 -0.03
N ILE A 161 14.02 25.12 1.14
CA ILE A 161 12.82 24.72 1.91
C ILE A 161 12.79 25.28 3.31
N LEU A 162 13.87 25.16 4.06
CA LEU A 162 13.89 25.57 5.46
C LEU A 162 14.25 27.05 5.55
N HIS A 163 13.25 27.89 5.82
CA HIS A 163 13.45 29.31 6.20
C HIS A 163 13.75 29.49 7.69
N ILE A 164 13.94 28.38 8.41
CA ILE A 164 14.10 28.34 9.86
C ILE A 164 15.14 29.35 10.31
N ASN A 165 14.75 30.13 11.31
CA ASN A 165 15.61 31.05 12.04
C ASN A 165 16.73 30.25 12.74
N MET A 166 17.84 30.04 12.01
CA MET A 166 19.05 29.28 12.37
C MET A 166 19.78 29.73 13.65
N ARG A 167 19.20 30.65 14.45
CA ARG A 167 19.91 31.30 15.57
C ARG A 167 20.18 30.38 16.75
N GLU A 168 19.34 29.38 17.03
CA GLU A 168 19.52 28.53 18.21
C GLU A 168 20.46 27.33 17.98
N HIS A 169 20.76 26.97 16.71
CA HIS A 169 21.50 25.74 16.37
C HIS A 169 22.56 25.92 15.27
N LEU A 170 23.04 27.14 15.12
CA LEU A 170 24.03 27.56 14.11
C LEU A 170 25.30 26.70 14.18
N ASP A 171 25.73 26.30 15.38
CA ASP A 171 26.94 25.52 15.60
C ASP A 171 26.85 24.11 15.01
N THR A 172 25.71 23.44 15.16
CA THR A 172 25.50 22.08 14.62
C THR A 172 25.41 22.11 13.09
N TRP A 173 24.73 23.11 12.52
CA TRP A 173 24.67 23.31 11.08
C TRP A 173 26.02 23.70 10.47
N ASN A 174 26.85 24.45 11.20
CA ASN A 174 28.22 24.76 10.82
C ASN A 174 29.09 23.50 10.81
N ILE A 175 28.96 22.62 11.81
CA ILE A 175 29.66 21.34 11.86
C ILE A 175 29.24 20.46 10.67
N LEU A 176 27.95 20.33 10.39
CA LEU A 176 27.44 19.56 9.24
C LEU A 176 27.88 20.17 7.89
N SER A 177 27.88 21.50 7.79
CA SER A 177 28.35 22.21 6.60
C SER A 177 29.86 22.00 6.37
N LYS A 178 30.65 22.00 7.44
CA LYS A 178 32.09 21.75 7.38
C LYS A 178 32.39 20.30 7.02
N ALA A 179 31.69 19.35 7.65
CA ALA A 179 31.76 17.92 7.33
C ALA A 179 31.43 17.64 5.87
N ARG A 180 30.45 18.35 5.30
CA ARG A 180 30.10 18.25 3.88
C ARG A 180 31.20 18.81 2.98
N ASN A 181 31.72 20.00 3.28
CA ASN A 181 32.80 20.62 2.51
C ASN A 181 34.08 19.78 2.54
N GLU A 182 34.31 19.04 3.62
CA GLU A 182 35.43 18.10 3.79
C GLU A 182 35.15 16.72 3.16
N GLY A 183 33.99 16.50 2.54
CA GLY A 183 33.61 15.23 1.92
C GLY A 183 33.37 14.08 2.90
N ARG A 184 33.28 14.38 4.21
CA ARG A 184 33.04 13.39 5.28
C ARG A 184 31.56 13.02 5.38
N LEU A 185 30.67 13.98 5.13
CA LEU A 185 29.22 13.78 5.13
C LEU A 185 28.78 12.96 3.91
N PHE A 186 28.07 11.84 4.15
CA PHE A 186 27.60 10.90 3.12
C PHE A 186 28.70 10.11 2.38
N SER A 187 29.88 9.94 3.01
CA SER A 187 31.03 9.25 2.39
C SER A 187 30.85 7.73 2.25
N LYS A 188 30.08 7.10 3.14
CA LYS A 188 29.67 5.70 3.07
C LYS A 188 28.21 5.58 3.42
N LEU A 189 27.47 4.73 2.71
CA LEU A 189 26.07 4.44 3.00
C LEU A 189 25.91 2.98 3.36
N LYS A 190 25.17 2.71 4.44
CA LYS A 190 24.78 1.35 4.78
C LYS A 190 23.70 0.90 3.82
N TRP A 191 24.06 0.06 2.85
CA TRP A 191 23.07 -0.47 1.92
C TRP A 191 22.04 -1.32 2.67
N PRO A 192 20.74 -1.17 2.39
CA PRO A 192 19.69 -1.95 3.04
C PRO A 192 19.87 -3.45 2.76
N ARG A 193 20.32 -4.21 3.77
CA ARG A 193 20.47 -5.68 3.68
C ARG A 193 19.28 -6.41 4.29
N ASP A 194 18.68 -5.84 5.32
CA ASP A 194 17.56 -6.41 6.05
C ASP A 194 16.31 -6.51 5.16
N ALA A 195 15.61 -7.66 5.25
CA ALA A 195 14.42 -7.91 4.46
C ALA A 195 13.31 -6.88 4.76
N GLU A 196 13.13 -6.50 6.02
CA GLU A 196 12.14 -5.52 6.45
C GLU A 196 12.43 -4.12 5.87
N LEU A 197 13.69 -3.68 5.90
CA LEU A 197 14.08 -2.39 5.34
C LEU A 197 13.92 -2.37 3.80
N LYS A 198 14.25 -3.47 3.12
CA LYS A 198 14.01 -3.60 1.67
C LYS A 198 12.52 -3.56 1.33
N GLU A 199 11.68 -4.24 2.10
CA GLU A 199 10.22 -4.20 1.93
C GLU A 199 9.67 -2.78 2.16
N LEU A 200 10.14 -2.09 3.20
CA LEU A 200 9.74 -0.72 3.52
C LEU A 200 10.18 0.28 2.45
N ILE A 201 11.39 0.16 1.89
CA ILE A 201 11.85 0.99 0.77
C ILE A 201 11.02 0.74 -0.49
N LYS A 202 10.74 -0.53 -0.82
CA LYS A 202 9.87 -0.89 -1.94
C LYS A 202 8.48 -0.28 -1.75
N ARG A 203 7.93 -0.36 -0.54
CA ARG A 203 6.62 0.18 -0.18
C ARG A 203 6.58 1.69 -0.26
N LEU A 204 7.56 2.39 0.32
CA LEU A 204 7.68 3.85 0.27
C LEU A 204 7.81 4.33 -1.18
N TYR A 205 8.63 3.67 -1.99
CA TYR A 205 8.73 3.98 -3.41
C TYR A 205 7.38 3.82 -4.13
N SER A 206 6.66 2.73 -3.88
CA SER A 206 5.32 2.52 -4.43
C SER A 206 4.34 3.61 -3.97
N LEU A 207 4.35 3.96 -2.68
CA LEU A 207 3.47 4.98 -2.11
C LEU A 207 3.71 6.37 -2.74
N LEU A 208 4.97 6.70 -3.06
CA LEU A 208 5.36 7.95 -3.73
C LEU A 208 5.21 7.94 -5.25
N THR A 209 4.88 6.82 -5.88
CA THR A 209 4.79 6.69 -7.35
C THR A 209 3.41 6.28 -7.86
N ILE A 210 2.59 5.63 -7.04
CA ILE A 210 1.24 5.18 -7.42
C ILE A 210 0.28 6.38 -7.47
N LYS A 211 0.00 6.86 -8.70
CA LYS A 211 -0.84 8.03 -8.96
C LYS A 211 -2.33 7.72 -9.14
N GLU A 212 -2.73 6.76 -9.98
CA GLU A 212 -4.16 6.58 -10.35
C GLU A 212 -4.58 5.11 -10.58
N SER A 213 -3.61 4.19 -10.73
CA SER A 213 -3.88 2.80 -11.12
C SER A 213 -4.61 1.97 -10.04
N ALA A 214 -4.52 2.38 -8.77
CA ALA A 214 -5.07 1.59 -7.66
C ALA A 214 -6.58 1.79 -7.41
N ALA A 215 -7.18 2.89 -7.87
CA ALA A 215 -8.65 3.06 -7.79
C ALA A 215 -9.39 2.01 -8.65
N ASN A 216 -8.72 1.48 -9.67
CA ASN A 216 -9.21 0.40 -10.52
C ASN A 216 -8.77 -0.99 -10.06
N ILE A 217 -8.08 -1.09 -8.92
CA ILE A 217 -7.66 -2.36 -8.34
C ILE A 217 -8.58 -2.68 -7.15
N PRO A 218 -9.21 -3.86 -7.14
CA PRO A 218 -9.14 -4.91 -8.15
C PRO A 218 -9.91 -4.61 -9.44
N ASN A 219 -9.49 -5.26 -10.53
CA ASN A 219 -10.20 -5.19 -11.81
C ASN A 219 -11.65 -5.70 -11.72
N ASN A 220 -11.89 -6.72 -10.89
CA ASN A 220 -13.24 -7.25 -10.66
C ASN A 220 -14.10 -6.24 -9.89
N LEU A 221 -15.22 -5.82 -10.49
CA LEU A 221 -16.12 -4.81 -9.94
C LEU A 221 -16.77 -5.23 -8.62
N GLU A 222 -17.13 -6.50 -8.47
CA GLU A 222 -17.75 -7.03 -7.26
C GLU A 222 -16.74 -7.10 -6.11
N ALA A 223 -15.49 -7.45 -6.41
CA ALA A 223 -14.38 -7.40 -5.47
C ALA A 223 -14.13 -5.97 -4.98
N ARG A 224 -14.10 -5.01 -5.90
CA ARG A 224 -13.95 -3.59 -5.58
C ARG A 224 -15.07 -3.10 -4.67
N ARG A 225 -16.33 -3.36 -5.02
CA ARG A 225 -17.50 -2.99 -4.20
C ARG A 225 -17.43 -3.57 -2.79
N ARG A 226 -17.03 -4.84 -2.65
CA ARG A 226 -16.90 -5.50 -1.34
C ARG A 226 -15.76 -4.93 -0.52
N LEU A 227 -14.61 -4.68 -1.15
CA LEU A 227 -13.48 -4.06 -0.48
C LEU A 227 -13.82 -2.65 -0.03
N GLU A 228 -14.43 -1.84 -0.89
CA GLU A 228 -14.91 -0.49 -0.58
C GLU A 228 -15.89 -0.50 0.61
N PHE A 229 -16.88 -1.40 0.60
CA PHE A 229 -17.82 -1.53 1.71
C PHE A 229 -17.11 -1.92 3.02
N PHE A 230 -16.20 -2.90 2.94
CA PHE A 230 -15.39 -3.32 4.08
C PHE A 230 -14.52 -2.17 4.61
N THR A 231 -13.83 -1.45 3.74
CA THR A 231 -12.91 -0.37 4.12
C THR A 231 -13.66 0.82 4.71
N ASN A 232 -14.85 1.13 4.18
CA ASN A 232 -15.72 2.14 4.78
C ASN A 232 -16.17 1.70 6.18
N SER A 233 -16.50 0.42 6.37
CA SER A 233 -16.91 -0.10 7.68
C SER A 233 -15.82 -0.03 8.77
N LEU A 234 -14.53 0.08 8.40
CA LEU A 234 -13.43 0.17 9.36
C LEU A 234 -13.40 1.50 10.12
N PHE A 235 -13.89 2.58 9.50
CA PHE A 235 -13.98 3.91 10.10
C PHE A 235 -15.40 4.29 10.52
N MET A 236 -16.35 3.36 10.41
CA MET A 236 -17.71 3.59 10.90
C MET A 236 -17.73 3.53 12.42
N GLU A 237 -18.38 4.52 13.03
CA GLU A 237 -18.80 4.42 14.43
C GLU A 237 -19.80 3.27 14.56
N MET A 238 -19.36 2.16 15.16
CA MET A 238 -20.26 1.05 15.43
C MET A 238 -21.28 1.46 16.50
N PRO A 239 -22.58 1.34 16.24
CA PRO A 239 -23.58 1.62 17.26
C PRO A 239 -23.42 0.66 18.43
N VAL A 240 -23.73 1.14 19.63
CA VAL A 240 -23.70 0.31 20.85
C VAL A 240 -24.61 -0.90 20.65
N THR A 241 -24.06 -2.10 20.87
CA THR A 241 -24.80 -3.34 20.71
C THR A 241 -25.91 -3.42 21.76
N ARG A 242 -27.12 -3.80 21.31
CA ARG A 242 -28.22 -4.04 22.25
C ARG A 242 -27.93 -5.30 23.08
N PRO A 243 -28.40 -5.39 24.33
CA PRO A 243 -28.29 -6.59 25.13
C PRO A 243 -28.89 -7.81 24.41
N VAL A 244 -28.31 -9.01 24.62
CA VAL A 244 -28.73 -10.26 23.97
C VAL A 244 -30.24 -10.54 24.11
N ARG A 245 -30.85 -10.12 25.22
CA ARG A 245 -32.30 -10.24 25.48
C ARG A 245 -33.19 -9.50 24.46
N GLU A 246 -32.65 -8.50 23.77
CA GLU A 246 -33.32 -7.70 22.74
C GLU A 246 -32.97 -8.18 21.32
N MET A 247 -32.16 -9.23 21.19
CA MET A 247 -31.81 -9.81 19.90
C MET A 247 -33.04 -10.48 19.29
N LEU A 248 -33.38 -10.09 18.06
CA LEU A 248 -34.42 -10.77 17.29
C LEU A 248 -33.99 -12.21 17.06
N SER A 249 -34.83 -13.15 17.47
CA SER A 249 -34.64 -14.56 17.15
C SER A 249 -34.93 -14.75 15.66
N PHE A 250 -33.93 -15.20 14.91
CA PHE A 250 -34.13 -15.65 13.54
C PHE A 250 -33.89 -17.16 13.49
N SER A 251 -34.79 -17.86 12.81
CA SER A 251 -34.61 -19.27 12.47
C SER A 251 -34.41 -19.35 10.97
N VAL A 252 -33.28 -19.91 10.55
CA VAL A 252 -33.04 -20.20 9.14
C VAL A 252 -33.58 -21.59 8.88
N PHE A 253 -34.72 -21.67 8.20
CA PHE A 253 -35.12 -22.93 7.59
C PHE A 253 -34.18 -23.16 6.41
N THR A 254 -33.41 -24.24 6.47
CA THR A 254 -32.78 -24.79 5.27
C THR A 254 -33.89 -25.51 4.51
N PRO A 255 -34.42 -24.94 3.41
CA PRO A 255 -35.29 -25.71 2.53
C PRO A 255 -34.58 -27.02 2.18
N TYR A 256 -35.31 -28.13 2.35
CA TYR A 256 -34.87 -29.46 1.94
C TYR A 256 -34.84 -29.50 0.41
N TYR A 257 -33.83 -28.86 -0.18
CA TYR A 257 -33.61 -28.91 -1.61
C TYR A 257 -32.92 -30.24 -1.92
N SER A 258 -33.46 -30.98 -2.88
CA SER A 258 -32.78 -32.10 -3.55
C SER A 258 -31.55 -31.65 -4.35
N GLU A 259 -31.06 -30.42 -4.13
CA GLU A 259 -29.92 -29.82 -4.80
C GLU A 259 -28.64 -30.48 -4.29
N THR A 260 -27.83 -30.99 -5.21
CA THR A 260 -26.50 -31.49 -4.89
C THR A 260 -25.60 -30.32 -4.46
N VAL A 261 -24.79 -30.51 -3.42
CA VAL A 261 -23.93 -29.44 -2.87
C VAL A 261 -22.79 -29.05 -3.83
N LEU A 262 -22.37 -29.97 -4.69
CA LEU A 262 -21.31 -29.77 -5.66
C LEU A 262 -21.70 -30.41 -6.98
N TYR A 263 -21.55 -29.67 -8.08
CA TYR A 263 -21.68 -30.24 -9.42
C TYR A 263 -20.71 -31.41 -9.61
N SER A 264 -21.18 -32.44 -10.31
CA SER A 264 -20.30 -33.47 -10.89
C SER A 264 -19.70 -32.98 -12.21
N MET A 265 -18.57 -33.55 -12.63
CA MET A 265 -17.95 -33.19 -13.91
C MET A 265 -18.85 -33.54 -15.11
N SER A 266 -19.61 -34.63 -15.00
CA SER A 266 -20.59 -35.03 -16.00
C SER A 266 -21.70 -33.99 -16.15
N GLU A 267 -22.18 -33.41 -15.05
CA GLU A 267 -23.17 -32.31 -15.09
C GLU A 267 -22.60 -31.04 -15.73
N LEU A 268 -21.36 -30.67 -15.39
CA LEU A 268 -20.74 -29.45 -15.90
C LEU A 268 -20.52 -29.47 -17.42
N LEU A 269 -20.21 -30.65 -17.97
CA LEU A 269 -19.95 -30.86 -19.40
C LEU A 269 -21.21 -31.27 -20.18
N LYS A 270 -22.30 -31.61 -19.50
CA LYS A 270 -23.57 -31.99 -20.14
C LYS A 270 -24.07 -30.81 -20.96
N LYS A 271 -24.30 -31.05 -22.25
CA LYS A 271 -24.86 -30.06 -23.16
C LYS A 271 -26.38 -30.05 -23.06
N ASN A 272 -26.96 -28.86 -23.03
CA ASN A 272 -28.39 -28.66 -23.18
C ASN A 272 -28.82 -28.82 -24.64
N GLU A 273 -30.11 -28.63 -24.92
CA GLU A 273 -30.70 -28.74 -26.27
C GLU A 273 -30.00 -27.83 -27.30
N ASP A 274 -29.50 -26.66 -26.85
CA ASP A 274 -28.74 -25.71 -27.67
C ASP A 274 -27.23 -26.03 -27.78
N GLY A 275 -26.77 -27.17 -27.24
CA GLY A 275 -25.35 -27.56 -27.27
C GLY A 275 -24.44 -26.85 -26.25
N ILE A 276 -25.02 -25.99 -25.40
CA ILE A 276 -24.30 -25.21 -24.38
C ILE A 276 -24.16 -26.02 -23.08
N SER A 277 -22.95 -26.09 -22.54
CA SER A 277 -22.68 -26.69 -21.22
C SER A 277 -22.71 -25.65 -20.10
N ILE A 278 -22.97 -26.08 -18.86
CA ILE A 278 -22.95 -25.21 -17.68
C ILE A 278 -21.57 -24.55 -17.53
N LEU A 279 -20.49 -25.31 -17.76
CA LEU A 279 -19.13 -24.78 -17.70
C LEU A 279 -18.91 -23.67 -18.74
N PHE A 280 -19.28 -23.91 -20.00
CA PHE A 280 -19.14 -22.91 -21.06
C PHE A 280 -19.95 -21.65 -20.75
N TYR A 281 -21.17 -21.81 -20.25
CA TYR A 281 -22.00 -20.69 -19.83
C TYR A 281 -21.29 -19.86 -18.75
N LEU A 282 -20.85 -20.47 -17.66
CA LEU A 282 -20.16 -19.77 -16.55
C LEU A 282 -18.88 -19.07 -16.99
N GLN A 283 -18.09 -19.67 -17.89
CA GLN A 283 -16.91 -19.03 -18.47
C GLN A 283 -17.26 -17.76 -19.26
N LYS A 284 -18.41 -17.75 -19.96
CA LYS A 284 -18.87 -16.59 -20.73
C LYS A 284 -19.40 -15.46 -19.85
N ILE A 285 -20.08 -15.77 -18.74
CA ILE A 285 -20.66 -14.73 -17.87
C ILE A 285 -19.63 -14.16 -16.88
N TYR A 286 -18.60 -14.95 -16.51
CA TYR A 286 -17.54 -14.55 -15.58
C TYR A 286 -16.13 -14.72 -16.17
N PRO A 287 -15.79 -14.03 -17.28
CA PRO A 287 -14.50 -14.22 -17.96
C PRO A 287 -13.30 -13.80 -17.10
N ASP A 288 -13.45 -12.73 -16.31
CA ASP A 288 -12.43 -12.23 -15.39
C ASP A 288 -12.20 -13.18 -14.21
N GLU A 289 -13.26 -13.74 -13.64
CA GLU A 289 -13.15 -14.70 -12.55
C GLU A 289 -12.63 -16.07 -13.03
N TRP A 290 -12.84 -16.42 -14.30
CA TRP A 290 -12.26 -17.59 -14.94
C TRP A 290 -10.74 -17.44 -15.10
N LYS A 291 -10.29 -16.30 -15.60
CA LYS A 291 -8.85 -15.96 -15.67
C LYS A 291 -8.19 -16.04 -14.30
N ASN A 292 -8.81 -15.45 -13.28
CA ASN A 292 -8.32 -15.48 -11.90
C ASN A 292 -8.30 -16.90 -11.31
N PHE A 293 -9.24 -17.77 -11.74
CA PHE A 293 -9.25 -19.18 -11.36
C PHE A 293 -8.07 -19.94 -11.99
N LEU A 294 -7.85 -19.80 -13.29
CA LEU A 294 -6.75 -20.46 -14.00
C LEU A 294 -5.39 -20.04 -13.44
N ALA A 295 -5.20 -18.74 -13.20
CA ALA A 295 -3.98 -18.22 -12.57
C ALA A 295 -3.73 -18.85 -11.19
N ARG A 296 -4.80 -19.09 -10.40
CA ARG A 296 -4.69 -19.70 -9.05
C ARG A 296 -4.22 -21.16 -9.10
N ILE A 297 -4.67 -21.93 -10.09
CA ILE A 297 -4.25 -23.32 -10.29
C ILE A 297 -2.96 -23.44 -11.12
N GLY A 298 -2.33 -22.30 -11.47
CA GLY A 298 -1.08 -22.27 -12.24
C GLY A 298 -1.24 -22.68 -13.71
N ARG A 299 -2.42 -22.48 -14.29
CA ARG A 299 -2.73 -22.84 -15.68
C ARG A 299 -2.91 -21.59 -16.54
N ASP A 300 -2.58 -21.70 -17.82
CA ASP A 300 -2.75 -20.63 -18.83
C ASP A 300 -4.19 -20.61 -19.39
N GLU A 301 -4.63 -19.47 -19.92
CA GLU A 301 -5.94 -19.27 -20.56
C GLU A 301 -6.16 -20.16 -21.78
N ASN A 302 -5.07 -20.61 -22.42
CA ASN A 302 -5.10 -21.48 -23.60
C ASN A 302 -5.20 -22.98 -23.27
N ILE A 303 -5.35 -23.35 -21.98
CA ILE A 303 -5.39 -24.75 -21.59
C ILE A 303 -6.61 -25.46 -22.19
N SER A 304 -6.39 -26.66 -22.73
CA SER A 304 -7.50 -27.47 -23.23
C SER A 304 -8.36 -27.99 -22.07
N GLU A 305 -9.67 -28.07 -22.25
CA GLU A 305 -10.60 -28.65 -21.24
C GLU A 305 -10.21 -30.09 -20.84
N ARG A 306 -9.45 -30.78 -21.70
CA ARG A 306 -8.92 -32.13 -21.44
C ARG A 306 -7.77 -32.12 -20.43
N GLU A 307 -6.84 -31.18 -20.54
CA GLU A 307 -5.71 -31.04 -19.61
C GLU A 307 -6.15 -30.60 -18.20
N LEU A 308 -7.27 -29.89 -18.08
CA LEU A 308 -7.90 -29.58 -16.78
C LEU A 308 -8.48 -30.84 -16.10
N ASN A 309 -8.80 -31.88 -16.87
CA ASN A 309 -9.37 -33.13 -16.38
C ASN A 309 -8.32 -34.19 -16.02
N ASP A 310 -7.04 -33.93 -16.27
CA ASP A 310 -5.97 -34.90 -16.00
C ASP A 310 -5.51 -34.89 -14.53
N ASN A 311 -5.68 -33.75 -13.83
CA ASN A 311 -5.29 -33.60 -12.43
C ASN A 311 -6.51 -33.62 -11.51
N PRO A 312 -6.61 -34.58 -10.56
CA PRO A 312 -7.76 -34.67 -9.66
C PRO A 312 -7.94 -33.43 -8.77
N ASN A 313 -6.87 -32.71 -8.46
CA ASN A 313 -6.94 -31.48 -7.67
C ASN A 313 -7.55 -30.31 -8.48
N ASP A 314 -7.16 -30.19 -9.75
CA ASP A 314 -7.68 -29.15 -10.64
C ASP A 314 -9.16 -29.38 -10.95
N ILE A 315 -9.56 -30.65 -11.12
CA ILE A 315 -10.96 -31.07 -11.25
C ILE A 315 -11.77 -30.63 -10.03
N LEU A 316 -11.28 -30.88 -8.82
CA LEU A 316 -11.99 -30.52 -7.61
C LEU A 316 -12.14 -29.00 -7.47
N GLU A 317 -11.07 -28.25 -7.74
CA GLU A 317 -11.07 -26.78 -7.73
C GLU A 317 -12.03 -26.20 -8.78
N LEU A 318 -12.11 -26.81 -9.97
CA LEU A 318 -13.06 -26.45 -11.02
C LEU A 318 -14.51 -26.68 -10.57
N ARG A 319 -14.79 -27.84 -9.97
CA ARG A 319 -16.13 -28.16 -9.44
C ARG A 319 -16.54 -27.18 -8.36
N PHE A 320 -15.63 -26.82 -7.46
CA PHE A 320 -15.86 -25.78 -6.47
C PHE A 320 -16.14 -24.43 -7.14
N TRP A 321 -15.31 -24.01 -8.08
CA TRP A 321 -15.49 -22.74 -8.80
C TRP A 321 -16.87 -22.65 -9.48
N ALA A 322 -17.31 -23.71 -10.14
CA ALA A 322 -18.61 -23.76 -10.81
C ALA A 322 -19.78 -23.78 -9.81
N SER A 323 -19.69 -24.62 -8.78
CA SER A 323 -20.75 -24.78 -7.77
C SER A 323 -20.97 -23.49 -6.97
N TYR A 324 -19.91 -22.75 -6.65
CA TYR A 324 -20.04 -21.46 -5.96
C TYR A 324 -20.72 -20.36 -6.77
N ARG A 325 -20.89 -20.56 -8.09
CA ARG A 325 -21.56 -19.62 -9.00
C ARG A 325 -22.94 -20.10 -9.43
N GLY A 326 -23.12 -21.41 -9.60
CA GLY A 326 -24.37 -22.00 -10.06
C GLY A 326 -25.29 -22.55 -8.97
N GLN A 327 -24.77 -22.93 -7.79
CA GLN A 327 -25.56 -23.60 -6.74
C GLN A 327 -25.74 -22.73 -5.50
N THR A 328 -26.97 -22.68 -5.00
CA THR A 328 -27.31 -21.87 -3.83
C THR A 328 -26.85 -22.57 -2.55
N LEU A 329 -27.10 -23.88 -2.45
CA LEU A 329 -26.68 -24.67 -1.29
C LEU A 329 -25.15 -24.67 -1.10
N ALA A 330 -24.38 -24.78 -2.20
CA ALA A 330 -22.92 -24.71 -2.17
C ALA A 330 -22.41 -23.39 -1.55
N ARG A 331 -23.07 -22.27 -1.89
CA ARG A 331 -22.74 -20.95 -1.36
C ARG A 331 -23.07 -20.82 0.12
N THR A 332 -24.19 -21.41 0.56
CA THR A 332 -24.62 -21.42 1.96
C THR A 332 -23.67 -22.27 2.82
N VAL A 333 -23.35 -23.49 2.39
CA VAL A 333 -22.43 -24.39 3.12
C VAL A 333 -21.04 -23.79 3.25
N ARG A 334 -20.55 -23.07 2.24
CA ARG A 334 -19.27 -22.34 2.32
C ARG A 334 -19.33 -21.10 3.23
N GLY A 335 -20.52 -20.53 3.41
CA GLY A 335 -20.75 -19.32 4.18
C GLY A 335 -20.81 -19.57 5.69
N MET A 336 -21.24 -20.77 6.07
CA MET A 336 -21.11 -21.34 7.41
C MET A 336 -19.65 -21.74 7.67
#